data_AF-A0A836YU12-F1
#
_entry.id   AF-A0A836YU12-F1
#
_cell.length_a   1.000
_cell.length_b   1.000
_cell.length_c   1.000
_cell.angle_alpha   90.00
_cell.angle_beta   90.00
_cell.angle_gamma   90.00
#
_symmetry.space_group_name_H-M   'P 1'
#
loop_
_entity.id
_entity.type
_entity.pdbx_description
1 polymer ?
#
loop_
_entity_poly.entity_id
_entity_poly.type
_entity_poly.pdbx_seq_one_letter_code
_entity_poly.pdbx_strand_id
1 'polypeptide(L)'
;MFNDKIVFNYMYNLWVAVYSDLSDADVEEIGQVLLKNSKEEYNSQNDQNITDDDFIDMISEYSEDIREQAVSEAEEDIKKHRAPKFKKVDGKWNI
;
A
#
# COMPACT_ATOMS: atom_id res chain seq x y z
N MET A 1 15.06 -6.19 4.61
CA MET A 1 14.46 -6.59 5.90
C MET A 1 12.98 -6.91 5.68
N PHE A 2 12.37 -7.73 6.52
CA PHE A 2 10.97 -8.14 6.36
C PHE A 2 9.99 -6.95 6.38
N ASN A 3 10.23 -5.97 7.27
CA ASN A 3 9.43 -4.75 7.35
C ASN A 3 9.56 -3.87 6.08
N ASP A 4 10.71 -3.86 5.40
CA ASP A 4 10.89 -3.13 4.14
C ASP A 4 9.88 -3.60 3.09
N LYS A 5 9.60 -4.92 3.04
CA LYS A 5 8.64 -5.48 2.09
C LYS A 5 7.22 -5.02 2.37
N ILE A 6 6.83 -4.94 3.65
CA ILE A 6 5.50 -4.47 4.03
C ILE A 6 5.35 -2.99 3.66
N VAL A 7 6.32 -2.16 4.02
CA VAL A 7 6.33 -0.73 3.69
C VAL A 7 6.31 -0.53 2.18
N PHE A 8 7.18 -1.24 1.45
CA PHE A 8 7.25 -1.18 0.00
C PHE A 8 5.91 -1.54 -0.63
N ASN A 9 5.31 -2.66 -0.26
CA ASN A 9 4.05 -3.13 -0.83
C ASN A 9 2.89 -2.17 -0.54
N TYR A 10 2.82 -1.62 0.68
CA TYR A 10 1.81 -0.63 1.04
C TYR A 10 1.93 0.62 0.16
N MET A 11 3.13 1.22 0.10
CA MET A 11 3.40 2.43 -0.67
C MET A 11 3.20 2.22 -2.18
N TYR A 12 3.73 1.12 -2.72
CA TYR A 12 3.61 0.78 -4.14
C TYR A 12 2.14 0.67 -4.55
N ASN A 13 1.35 -0.14 -3.84
CA ASN A 13 -0.05 -0.35 -4.22
C ASN A 13 -0.90 0.92 -4.00
N LEU A 14 -0.62 1.70 -2.95
CA LEU A 14 -1.29 2.97 -2.74
C LEU A 14 -1.02 3.95 -3.90
N TRP A 15 0.24 4.04 -4.35
CA TRP A 15 0.62 4.89 -5.47
C TRP A 15 -0.02 4.42 -6.79
N VAL A 16 -0.06 3.10 -7.04
CA VAL A 16 -0.77 2.55 -8.20
C VAL A 16 -2.25 2.91 -8.16
N ALA A 17 -2.90 2.86 -6.99
CA ALA A 17 -4.32 3.22 -6.86
C ALA A 17 -4.55 4.71 -7.18
N VAL A 18 -3.72 5.61 -6.65
CA VAL A 18 -3.80 7.06 -6.87
C VAL A 18 -3.65 7.44 -8.35
N TYR A 19 -2.77 6.75 -9.07
CA TYR A 19 -2.51 7.00 -10.50
C TYR A 19 -3.37 6.15 -11.44
N SER A 20 -4.23 5.28 -10.90
CA SER A 20 -5.21 4.56 -11.68
C SER A 20 -6.40 5.46 -12.01
N ASP A 21 -7.09 5.15 -13.11
CA ASP A 21 -8.33 5.83 -13.53
C ASP A 21 -9.51 5.41 -12.62
N LEU A 22 -9.41 5.75 -11.34
CA LEU A 22 -10.35 5.46 -10.25
C LEU A 22 -10.91 6.76 -9.68
N SER A 23 -12.08 6.68 -9.05
CA SER A 23 -12.62 7.84 -8.33
C SER A 23 -11.93 8.05 -6.99
N ASP A 24 -11.92 9.27 -6.47
CA ASP A 24 -11.34 9.57 -5.15
C ASP A 24 -11.93 8.67 -4.04
N ALA A 25 -13.24 8.39 -4.11
CA ALA A 25 -13.92 7.51 -3.16
C ALA A 25 -13.44 6.05 -3.26
N ASP A 26 -13.16 5.56 -4.47
CA ASP A 26 -12.61 4.22 -4.67
C ASP A 26 -11.16 4.15 -4.16
N VAL A 27 -10.35 5.18 -4.41
CA VAL A 27 -8.98 5.29 -3.92
C VAL A 27 -8.94 5.30 -2.39
N GLU A 28 -9.85 6.03 -1.74
CA GLU A 28 -9.98 6.05 -0.28
C GLU A 28 -10.35 4.66 0.27
N GLU A 29 -11.32 3.97 -0.34
CA GLU A 29 -11.71 2.61 0.08
C GLU A 29 -10.56 1.61 -0.10
N ILE A 30 -9.82 1.69 -1.21
CA ILE A 30 -8.62 0.86 -1.45
C ILE A 30 -7.53 1.17 -0.42
N GLY A 31 -7.29 2.46 -0.13
CA GLY A 31 -6.31 2.89 0.87
C GLY A 31 -6.60 2.32 2.25
N GLN A 32 -7.87 2.32 2.67
CA GLN A 32 -8.31 1.70 3.93
C GLN A 32 -8.07 0.18 3.95
N VAL A 33 -8.34 -0.51 2.84
CA VAL A 33 -8.07 -1.96 2.73
C VAL A 33 -6.57 -2.26 2.79
N LEU A 34 -5.75 -1.49 2.06
CA LEU A 34 -4.29 -1.61 2.06
C LEU A 34 -3.70 -1.38 3.44
N LEU A 35 -4.15 -0.32 4.12
CA LEU A 35 -3.71 0.03 5.47
C LEU A 35 -4.01 -1.12 6.44
N LYS A 36 -5.26 -1.58 6.46
CA LYS A 36 -5.68 -2.68 7.31
C LYS A 36 -4.85 -3.94 7.07
N ASN A 37 -4.71 -4.37 5.82
CA ASN A 37 -3.99 -5.59 5.48
C ASN A 37 -2.50 -5.50 5.86
N SER A 38 -1.86 -4.37 5.55
CA SER A 38 -0.42 -4.17 5.81
C SER A 38 -0.12 -4.07 7.30
N LYS A 39 -0.99 -3.40 8.06
CA LYS A 39 -0.92 -3.35 9.53
C LYS A 39 -1.14 -4.73 10.16
N GLU A 40 -2.14 -5.48 9.70
CA GLU A 40 -2.40 -6.84 10.20
C GLU A 40 -1.21 -7.77 9.91
N GLU A 41 -0.60 -7.67 8.71
CA GLU A 41 0.63 -8.39 8.37
C GLU A 41 1.78 -7.99 9.30
N TYR A 42 1.99 -6.69 9.52
CA TYR A 42 3.03 -6.19 10.43
C TYR A 42 2.84 -6.70 11.86
N ASN A 43 1.63 -6.57 12.41
CA ASN A 43 1.28 -7.01 13.76
C ASN A 43 1.50 -8.52 13.92
N SER A 44 1.03 -9.32 12.96
CA SER A 44 1.18 -10.77 13.00
C SER A 44 2.64 -11.23 12.97
N GLN A 45 3.52 -10.48 12.31
CA GLN A 45 4.91 -10.88 12.09
C GLN A 45 5.87 -10.36 13.15
N ASN A 46 5.49 -9.28 13.83
CA ASN A 46 6.27 -8.66 14.89
C ASN A 46 5.71 -8.92 16.30
N ASP A 47 4.63 -9.71 16.42
CA ASP A 47 3.89 -9.94 17.67
C ASP A 47 3.50 -8.61 18.35
N GLN A 48 2.96 -7.69 17.54
CA GLN A 48 2.54 -6.35 17.95
C GLN A 48 1.02 -6.19 17.81
N ASN A 49 0.50 -5.11 18.38
CA ASN A 49 -0.89 -4.71 18.18
C ASN A 49 -0.98 -3.18 18.06
N ILE A 50 -0.34 -2.63 17.04
CA ILE A 50 -0.35 -1.20 16.76
C ILE A 50 -1.65 -0.77 16.09
N THR A 51 -2.01 0.49 16.24
CA THR A 51 -3.20 1.10 15.63
C THR A 51 -2.96 1.47 14.16
N ASP A 52 -4.01 1.91 13.47
CA ASP A 52 -3.89 2.44 12.10
C ASP A 52 -3.01 3.70 12.09
N ASP A 53 -3.21 4.60 13.06
CA ASP A 53 -2.42 5.83 13.20
C ASP A 53 -0.94 5.51 13.47
N ASP A 54 -0.66 4.58 14.39
CA ASP A 54 0.71 4.14 14.68
C ASP A 54 1.40 3.54 13.44
N PHE A 55 0.66 2.79 12.62
CA PHE A 55 1.21 2.23 11.39
C PHE A 55 1.49 3.32 10.35
N ILE A 56 0.60 4.30 10.20
CA ILE A 56 0.82 5.44 9.30
C ILE A 56 2.04 6.25 9.74
N ASP A 57 2.18 6.52 11.04
CA ASP A 57 3.33 7.23 11.60
C ASP A 57 4.62 6.44 11.36
N MET A 58 4.60 5.13 11.60
CA MET A 58 5.73 4.25 11.31
C MET A 58 6.13 4.28 9.83
N ILE A 59 5.17 4.22 8.90
CA ILE A 59 5.44 4.34 7.46
C ILE A 59 5.99 5.74 7.13
N SER A 60 5.47 6.79 7.79
CA SER A 60 5.88 8.19 7.58
C SER A 60 7.30 8.48 8.07
N GLU A 61 7.81 7.68 9.00
CA GLU A 61 9.18 7.77 9.53
C GLU A 61 10.09 6.64 9.01
N TYR A 62 9.56 5.71 8.21
CA TYR A 62 10.34 4.60 7.66
C TYR A 62 11.38 5.07 6.64
N SER A 63 12.39 4.22 6.41
CA SER A 63 13.50 4.47 5.48
C SER A 63 13.03 5.12 4.17
N GLU A 64 13.52 6.33 3.91
CA GLU A 64 13.20 7.12 2.72
C GLU A 64 13.48 6.32 1.44
N ASP A 65 14.64 5.67 1.35
CA ASP A 65 15.03 4.80 0.23
C ASP A 65 13.95 3.78 -0.16
N ILE A 66 13.32 3.11 0.81
CA ILE A 66 12.31 2.08 0.54
C ILE A 66 11.02 2.71 0.00
N ARG A 67 10.65 3.89 0.53
CA ARG A 67 9.44 4.60 0.10
C ARG A 67 9.61 5.21 -1.28
N GLU A 68 10.76 5.81 -1.55
CA GLU A 68 11.12 6.33 -2.87
C GLU A 68 11.19 5.21 -3.91
N GLN A 69 11.80 4.07 -3.55
CA GLN A 69 11.85 2.90 -4.42
C GLN A 69 10.44 2.42 -4.78
N ALA A 70 9.53 2.31 -3.80
CA ALA A 70 8.15 1.89 -4.03
C ALA A 70 7.41 2.82 -4.99
N VAL A 71 7.56 4.14 -4.81
CA VAL A 71 6.98 5.16 -5.71
C VAL A 71 7.58 5.05 -7.11
N SER A 72 8.91 5.00 -7.22
CA SER A 72 9.60 4.91 -8.51
C SER A 72 9.21 3.65 -9.29
N GLU A 73 9.11 2.49 -8.64
CA GLU A 73 8.71 1.24 -9.28
C GLU A 73 7.24 1.28 -9.71
N ALA A 74 6.35 1.83 -8.88
CA ALA A 74 4.94 2.02 -9.23
C ALA A 74 4.79 2.90 -10.48
N GLU A 75 5.46 4.05 -10.53
CA GLU A 75 5.44 4.95 -11.69
C GLU A 75 5.97 4.27 -12.96
N GLU A 76 7.07 3.51 -12.85
CA GLU A 76 7.65 2.78 -13.97
C GLU A 76 6.68 1.73 -14.51
N ASP A 77 6.03 0.98 -13.62
CA ASP A 77 5.07 -0.06 -13.99
C ASP A 77 3.77 0.51 -14.56
N ILE A 78 3.29 1.64 -14.05
CA ILE A 78 2.15 2.37 -14.63
C ILE A 78 2.49 2.76 -16.07
N LYS A 79 3.66 3.39 -16.26
CA LYS A 79 4.14 3.82 -17.59
C LYS A 79 4.31 2.65 -18.56
N LYS A 80 4.71 1.49 -18.07
CA LYS A 80 4.87 0.26 -18.86
C LYS A 80 3.59 -0.57 -18.99
N HIS A 81 2.46 -0.11 -18.45
CA HIS A 81 1.20 -0.86 -18.38
C HIS A 81 1.33 -2.24 -17.70
N ARG A 82 2.22 -2.34 -16.71
CA ARG A 82 2.50 -3.53 -15.90
C ARG A 82 1.95 -3.47 -14.49
N ALA A 83 1.51 -2.28 -14.05
CA ALA A 83 0.96 -2.10 -12.72
C ALA A 83 -0.28 -2.99 -12.49
N PRO A 84 -0.49 -3.49 -11.26
CA PRO A 84 -1.68 -4.24 -10.91
C PRO A 84 -2.94 -3.41 -11.14
N LYS A 85 -4.06 -4.09 -11.41
CA LYS A 85 -5.36 -3.45 -11.61
C LYS A 85 -6.28 -3.76 -10.45
N PHE A 86 -6.70 -2.72 -9.75
CA PHE A 86 -7.71 -2.84 -8.70
C PHE A 86 -9.06 -3.20 -9.29
N LYS A 87 -9.68 -4.24 -8.74
CA LYS A 87 -11.03 -4.66 -9.14
C LYS A 87 -11.84 -5.05 -7.93
N LYS A 88 -13.09 -4.59 -7.91
CA LYS A 88 -14.07 -5.02 -6.91
C LYS A 88 -14.70 -6.34 -7.35
N VAL A 89 -14.52 -7.40 -6.57
CA VAL A 89 -15.15 -8.72 -6.76
C VAL A 89 -15.94 -9.04 -5.50
N ASP A 90 -17.21 -9.37 -5.64
CA ASP A 90 -18.13 -9.66 -4.52
C ASP A 90 -18.13 -8.58 -3.42
N GLY A 91 -18.05 -7.31 -3.84
CA GLY A 91 -18.04 -6.16 -2.94
C GLY A 91 -16.71 -5.89 -2.23
N LYS A 92 -15.64 -6.65 -2.54
CA LYS A 92 -14.31 -6.49 -1.96
C LYS A 92 -13.28 -6.09 -3.00
N TRP A 93 -12.39 -5.17 -2.64
CA TRP A 93 -11.23 -4.84 -3.47
C TRP A 93 -10.26 -6.01 -3.51
N ASN A 94 -9.95 -6.46 -4.73
CA ASN A 94 -8.81 -7.31 -5.01
C ASN A 94 -7.69 -6.41 -5.52
N ILE A 95 -6.57 -6.50 -4.81
CA ILE A 95 -5.33 -5.75 -5.03
C ILE A 95 -4.36 -6.71 -5.71
#